data_AF-A0A081C4T5-F1
#
_entry.id   AF-A0A081C4T5-F1
#
_cell.length_a   1.000
_cell.length_b   1.000
_cell.length_c   1.000
_cell.angle_alpha   90.00
_cell.angle_beta   90.00
_cell.angle_gamma   90.00
#
_symmetry.space_group_name_H-M   'P 1'
#
loop_
_entity.id
_entity.type
_entity.pdbx_description
1 polymer ?
#
loop_
_entity_poly.entity_id
_entity_poly.type
_entity_poly.pdbx_seq_one_letter_code
_entity_poly.pdbx_strand_id
1 'polypeptide(L)'
;MKARLTLKPYQRGAKKLSRQYGDRLLYVRYRYDPVRKKRITTVELIVEEVNWNPQATFAANQRVHLRVEVTERDVQKQVKQAGGTWNQQRKVWELRYDAVLALGLTDRIVGEVGASS
;
A
#
# COMPACT_ATOMS: atom_id res chain seq x y z
N MET A 1 9.76 13.69 -28.41
CA MET A 1 10.64 12.68 -27.78
C MET A 1 9.84 11.41 -27.55
N LYS A 2 10.28 10.24 -28.05
CA LYS A 2 9.54 8.96 -27.88
C LYS A 2 10.40 7.91 -27.18
N ALA A 3 9.83 7.17 -26.22
CA ALA A 3 10.46 5.98 -25.64
C ALA A 3 10.39 4.84 -26.66
N ARG A 4 11.51 4.16 -26.92
CA ARG A 4 11.60 3.08 -27.92
C ARG A 4 11.91 1.71 -27.33
N LEU A 5 12.56 1.68 -26.17
CA LEU A 5 12.99 0.43 -25.56
C LEU A 5 13.06 0.61 -24.05
N THR A 6 12.38 -0.29 -23.34
CA THR A 6 12.51 -0.46 -21.89
C THR A 6 13.29 -1.74 -21.66
N LEU A 7 14.33 -1.66 -20.84
CA LEU A 7 15.18 -2.78 -20.49
C LEU A 7 15.14 -3.04 -18.99
N LYS A 8 15.12 -4.32 -18.62
CA LYS A 8 15.36 -4.81 -17.27
C LYS A 8 16.87 -4.92 -16.99
N PRO A 9 17.31 -4.93 -15.72
CA PRO A 9 18.73 -4.86 -15.35
C PRO A 9 19.57 -6.01 -15.90
N TYR A 10 19.00 -7.21 -16.04
CA TYR A 10 19.72 -8.39 -16.55
C TYR A 10 19.92 -8.38 -18.08
N GLN A 11 19.23 -7.50 -18.81
CA GLN A 11 19.32 -7.49 -20.28
C GLN A 11 20.64 -6.88 -20.76
N ARG A 12 21.15 -7.37 -21.89
CA ARG A 12 22.47 -6.99 -22.46
C ARG A 12 22.69 -5.47 -22.53
N GLY A 13 21.66 -4.72 -22.91
CA GLY A 13 21.71 -3.26 -23.06
C GLY A 13 21.69 -2.47 -21.75
N ALA A 14 21.50 -3.13 -20.59
CA ALA A 14 21.51 -2.52 -19.27
C ALA A 14 22.78 -2.82 -18.46
N LYS A 15 23.62 -3.79 -18.86
CA LYS A 15 24.77 -4.31 -18.07
C LYS A 15 25.66 -3.24 -17.44
N LYS A 16 25.98 -2.15 -18.16
CA LYS A 16 26.80 -1.05 -17.60
C LYS A 16 26.08 -0.36 -16.43
N LEU A 17 24.80 -0.06 -16.60
CA LEU A 17 23.98 0.59 -15.59
C LEU A 17 23.68 -0.35 -14.44
N SER A 18 23.50 -1.64 -14.71
CA SER A 18 23.33 -2.67 -13.67
C SER A 18 24.58 -2.80 -12.81
N ARG A 19 25.79 -2.73 -13.40
CA ARG A 19 27.03 -2.67 -12.62
C ARG A 19 27.17 -1.39 -11.79
N GLN A 20 26.62 -0.28 -12.26
CA GLN A 20 26.70 1.01 -11.58
C GLN A 20 25.70 1.12 -10.41
N TYR A 21 24.47 0.65 -10.61
CA TYR A 21 23.37 0.85 -9.67
C TYR A 21 22.98 -0.41 -8.90
N GLY A 22 23.50 -1.57 -9.27
CA GLY A 22 23.24 -2.85 -8.61
C GLY A 22 21.74 -3.17 -8.55
N ASP A 23 21.32 -3.70 -7.41
CA ASP A 23 19.95 -4.12 -7.13
C ASP A 23 18.96 -2.95 -7.04
N ARG A 24 19.46 -1.71 -6.95
CA ARG A 24 18.62 -0.52 -6.94
C ARG A 24 18.11 -0.14 -8.33
N LEU A 25 18.61 -0.76 -9.41
CA LEU A 25 18.14 -0.50 -10.76
C LEU A 25 16.86 -1.29 -11.05
N LEU A 26 15.77 -0.61 -11.35
CA LEU A 26 14.53 -1.26 -11.78
C LEU A 26 14.46 -1.37 -13.31
N TYR A 27 14.65 -0.26 -14.01
CA TYR A 27 14.52 -0.21 -15.47
C TYR A 27 15.46 0.81 -16.12
N VAL A 28 15.79 0.57 -17.39
CA VAL A 28 16.47 1.52 -18.28
C VAL A 28 15.55 1.82 -19.45
N ARG A 29 15.39 3.09 -19.83
CA ARG A 29 14.60 3.48 -21.00
C ARG A 29 15.43 4.33 -21.96
N TYR A 30 15.42 3.94 -23.24
CA TYR A 30 16.01 4.73 -24.32
C TYR A 30 14.95 5.60 -24.99
N ARG A 31 15.24 6.90 -25.06
CA ARG A 31 14.41 7.90 -25.72
C ARG A 31 15.20 8.55 -26.85
N TYR A 32 14.54 8.77 -27.98
CA TYR A 32 15.14 9.41 -29.14
C TYR A 32 14.46 10.75 -29.40
N ASP A 33 15.28 11.78 -29.56
CA ASP A 33 14.90 13.11 -29.99
C ASP A 33 15.50 13.35 -31.38
N PRO A 34 14.72 13.19 -32.46
CA PRO A 34 15.22 13.34 -33.82
C PRO A 34 15.54 14.79 -34.16
N VAL A 35 14.83 15.77 -33.56
CA VAL A 35 15.05 17.20 -33.80
C VAL A 35 16.40 17.61 -33.26
N ARG A 36 16.70 17.22 -32.02
CA ARG A 36 17.99 17.51 -31.37
C ARG A 36 19.09 16.52 -31.74
N LYS A 37 18.77 15.48 -32.51
CA LYS A 37 19.64 14.34 -32.84
C LYS A 37 20.27 13.68 -31.59
N LYS A 38 19.49 13.53 -30.52
CA LYS A 38 19.96 12.97 -29.24
C LYS A 38 19.29 11.63 -28.92
N ARG A 39 20.10 10.71 -28.37
CA ARG A 39 19.60 9.56 -27.61
C ARG A 39 19.75 9.87 -26.12
N ILE A 40 18.64 9.85 -25.41
CA ILE A 40 18.59 10.06 -23.97
C ILE A 40 18.39 8.70 -23.32
N THR A 41 19.22 8.39 -22.33
CA THR A 41 19.11 7.18 -21.53
C THR A 41 18.63 7.60 -20.15
N THR A 42 17.50 7.07 -19.71
CA THR A 42 16.96 7.31 -18.38
C THR A 42 16.94 6.00 -17.60
N VAL A 43 17.14 6.08 -16.29
CA VAL A 43 17.04 4.94 -15.37
C VAL A 43 15.93 5.18 -14.37
N GLU A 44 15.30 4.11 -13.93
CA GLU A 44 14.38 4.07 -12.80
C GLU A 44 15.10 3.39 -11.65
N LEU A 45 15.27 4.12 -10.55
CA LEU A 45 16.08 3.72 -9.42
C LEU A 45 15.24 3.67 -8.15
N ILE A 46 15.48 2.66 -7.32
CA ILE A 46 15.05 2.65 -5.92
C ILE A 46 15.88 3.69 -5.19
N VAL A 47 15.26 4.80 -4.78
CA VAL A 47 15.93 5.86 -3.99
C VAL A 47 15.82 5.62 -2.49
N GLU A 48 14.75 4.96 -2.07
CA GLU A 48 14.40 4.63 -0.70
C GLU A 48 13.57 3.34 -0.69
N GLU A 49 13.72 2.55 0.37
CA GLU A 49 12.90 1.39 0.66
C GLU A 49 12.48 1.48 2.13
N VAL A 50 11.18 1.62 2.37
CA VAL A 50 10.59 1.70 3.71
C VAL A 50 9.43 0.74 3.81
N ASN A 51 9.18 0.24 5.02
CA ASN A 51 8.00 -0.55 5.31
C ASN A 51 6.75 0.33 5.11
N TRP A 52 6.04 0.11 4.01
CA TRP A 52 4.76 0.75 3.73
C TRP A 52 3.64 -0.25 4.03
N ASN A 53 2.78 0.09 5.00
CA ASN A 53 1.55 -0.66 5.24
C ASN A 53 0.39 0.06 4.51
N PRO A 54 -0.04 -0.42 3.32
CA PRO A 54 -1.12 0.22 2.56
C PRO A 54 -2.47 0.21 3.30
N GLN A 55 -2.60 -0.63 4.34
CA GLN A 55 -3.81 -0.72 5.16
C GLN A 55 -3.79 0.20 6.39
N ALA A 56 -2.64 0.81 6.75
CA ALA A 56 -2.52 1.69 7.92
C ALA A 56 -3.16 3.06 7.68
N THR A 57 -4.45 3.05 7.36
CA THR A 57 -5.30 4.21 7.33
C THR A 57 -5.60 4.73 8.73
N PHE A 58 -5.53 3.85 9.72
CA PHE A 58 -5.82 4.12 11.12
C PHE A 58 -4.56 3.88 11.95
N ALA A 59 -4.34 4.72 12.96
CA ALA A 59 -3.32 4.42 13.96
C ALA A 59 -3.67 3.11 14.67
N ALA A 60 -2.68 2.32 15.08
CA ALA A 60 -2.90 1.01 15.72
C ALA A 60 -3.87 1.08 16.92
N ASN A 61 -3.78 2.14 17.73
CA ASN A 61 -4.62 2.37 18.90
C ASN A 61 -5.93 3.11 18.61
N GLN A 62 -6.19 3.51 17.35
CA GLN A 62 -7.41 4.20 16.97
C GLN A 62 -8.61 3.24 17.05
N ARG A 63 -9.71 3.69 17.66
CA ARG A 63 -10.98 2.96 17.62
C ARG A 63 -11.66 3.19 16.27
N VAL A 64 -12.01 2.11 15.60
CA VAL A 64 -12.72 2.10 14.32
C VAL A 64 -14.10 1.48 14.49
N HIS A 65 -15.03 1.86 13.62
CA HIS A 65 -16.38 1.30 13.59
C HIS A 65 -16.42 0.06 12.69
N LEU A 66 -17.05 -1.01 13.15
CA LEU A 66 -17.21 -2.28 12.46
C LEU A 66 -18.70 -2.58 12.25
N ARG A 67 -19.04 -3.05 11.04
CA ARG A 67 -20.33 -3.68 10.77
C ARG A 67 -20.22 -5.19 11.04
N VAL A 68 -20.98 -5.63 12.03
CA VAL A 68 -21.14 -7.04 12.37
C VAL A 68 -22.64 -7.30 12.48
N GLU A 69 -23.14 -8.24 11.69
CA GLU A 69 -24.56 -8.55 11.66
C GLU A 69 -25.00 -9.23 12.95
N VAL A 70 -26.28 -9.03 13.31
CA VAL A 70 -26.86 -9.59 14.55
C VAL A 70 -26.80 -11.13 14.56
N THR A 71 -26.81 -11.75 13.39
CA THR A 71 -26.70 -13.21 13.22
C THR A 71 -25.29 -13.75 13.43
N GLU A 72 -24.25 -12.91 13.35
CA GLU A 72 -22.84 -13.30 13.45
C GLU A 72 -22.37 -13.40 14.91
N ARG A 73 -22.99 -14.31 15.68
CA ARG A 73 -22.74 -14.46 17.13
C ARG A 73 -21.28 -14.73 17.49
N ASP A 74 -20.58 -15.51 16.68
CA ASP A 74 -19.17 -15.83 16.92
C ASP A 74 -18.27 -14.61 16.72
N VAL A 75 -18.53 -13.80 15.69
CA VAL A 75 -17.80 -12.55 15.43
C VAL A 75 -18.08 -11.55 16.55
N GLN A 76 -19.32 -11.42 17.00
CA GLN A 76 -19.66 -10.56 18.16
C GLN A 76 -18.93 -11.00 19.43
N LYS A 77 -18.82 -12.31 19.68
CA LYS A 77 -18.08 -12.84 20.82
C LYS A 77 -16.60 -12.51 20.71
N GLN A 78 -15.98 -12.68 19.54
CA GLN A 78 -14.58 -12.32 19.29
C GLN A 78 -14.33 -10.83 19.50
N VAL A 79 -15.18 -9.96 18.94
CA VAL A 79 -15.07 -8.51 19.10
C VAL A 79 -15.20 -8.11 20.57
N LYS A 80 -16.17 -8.67 21.30
CA LYS A 80 -16.34 -8.40 22.73
C LYS A 80 -15.15 -8.88 23.57
N GLN A 81 -14.61 -10.06 23.27
CA GLN A 81 -13.42 -10.61 23.94
C GLN A 81 -12.17 -9.76 23.68
N ALA A 82 -12.07 -9.15 22.51
CA ALA A 82 -11.00 -8.22 22.16
C ALA A 82 -11.19 -6.79 22.73
N GLY A 83 -12.19 -6.57 23.59
CA GLY A 83 -12.45 -5.27 24.22
C GLY A 83 -13.33 -4.33 23.38
N GLY A 84 -14.04 -4.87 22.40
CA GLY A 84 -14.96 -4.12 21.55
C GLY A 84 -16.23 -3.68 22.29
N THR A 85 -16.74 -2.51 21.94
CA THR A 85 -17.92 -1.89 22.55
C THR A 85 -19.02 -1.68 21.53
N TRP A 86 -20.27 -2.00 21.88
CA TRP A 86 -21.41 -1.77 21.00
C TRP A 86 -21.89 -0.31 21.10
N ASN A 87 -21.90 0.41 19.99
CA ASN A 87 -22.46 1.76 19.89
C ASN A 87 -23.93 1.67 19.43
N GLN A 88 -24.86 1.82 20.38
CA GLN A 88 -26.31 1.69 20.11
C GLN A 88 -26.85 2.78 19.17
N GLN A 89 -26.31 4.00 19.24
CA GLN A 89 -26.76 5.12 18.42
C GLN A 89 -26.44 4.90 16.94
N ARG A 90 -25.22 4.41 16.67
CA ARG A 90 -24.73 4.17 15.30
C ARG A 90 -24.99 2.75 14.80
N LYS A 91 -25.41 1.84 15.68
CA LYS A 91 -25.61 0.41 15.41
C LYS A 91 -24.36 -0.24 14.80
N VAL A 92 -23.19 0.02 15.40
CA VAL A 92 -21.89 -0.51 14.99
C VAL A 92 -21.08 -0.94 16.21
N TRP A 93 -20.12 -1.83 16.00
CA TRP A 93 -19.12 -2.16 17.01
C TRP A 93 -17.94 -1.21 16.93
N GLU A 94 -17.33 -0.89 18.06
CA GLU A 94 -16.11 -0.08 18.16
C GLU A 94 -14.98 -0.94 18.71
N LEU A 95 -13.87 -1.05 17.96
CA LEU A 95 -12.71 -1.83 18.36
C LEU A 95 -11.43 -1.10 17.92
N ARG A 96 -10.31 -1.31 18.63
CA ARG A 96 -9.01 -0.77 18.21
C ARG A 96 -8.56 -1.41 16.90
N TYR A 97 -7.96 -0.61 16.03
CA TYR A 97 -7.55 -1.07 14.70
C TYR A 97 -6.53 -2.21 14.73
N ASP A 98 -5.59 -2.22 15.68
CA ASP A 98 -4.67 -3.35 15.88
C ASP A 98 -5.37 -4.67 16.21
N ALA A 99 -6.40 -4.63 17.06
CA ALA A 99 -7.24 -5.79 17.35
C ALA A 99 -8.08 -6.21 16.14
N VAL A 100 -8.55 -5.27 15.33
CA VAL A 100 -9.25 -5.56 14.05
C VAL A 100 -8.34 -6.30 13.08
N LEU A 101 -7.08 -5.86 12.96
CA LEU A 101 -6.05 -6.54 12.17
C LEU A 101 -5.78 -7.95 12.69
N ALA A 102 -5.58 -8.10 14.00
CA ALA A 102 -5.31 -9.40 14.62
C ALA A 102 -6.47 -10.40 14.45
N LEU A 103 -7.71 -9.92 14.39
CA LEU A 103 -8.91 -10.74 14.17
C LEU A 103 -9.26 -10.93 12.68
N GLY A 104 -8.54 -10.27 11.75
CA GLY A 104 -8.84 -10.34 10.32
C GLY A 104 -10.19 -9.71 9.94
N LEU A 105 -10.64 -8.68 10.66
CA LEU A 105 -11.95 -8.04 10.48
C LEU A 105 -11.90 -6.73 9.69
N THR A 106 -10.82 -6.48 8.93
CA THR A 106 -10.58 -5.20 8.23
C THR A 106 -11.67 -4.84 7.22
N ASP A 107 -12.24 -5.83 6.52
CA ASP A 107 -13.27 -5.62 5.49
C ASP A 107 -14.63 -5.20 6.07
N ARG A 108 -14.74 -5.21 7.40
CA ARG A 108 -15.95 -4.85 8.14
C ARG A 108 -15.90 -3.41 8.65
N ILE A 109 -14.79 -2.70 8.47
CA ILE A 109 -14.66 -1.31 8.91
C ILE A 109 -15.63 -0.43 8.12
N VAL A 110 -16.35 0.45 8.81
CA VAL A 110 -17.31 1.41 8.22
C VAL A 110 -17.01 2.84 8.66
N GLY A 111 -17.22 3.79 7.76
CA GLY A 111 -16.94 5.22 8.00
C GLY A 111 -15.72 5.73 7.22
N GLU A 112 -15.56 7.05 7.16
CA GLU A 112 -14.47 7.67 6.42
C GLU A 112 -13.11 7.45 7.10
N VAL A 113 -12.24 6.83 6.32
CA VAL A 113 -10.80 7.05 6.31
C VAL A 113 -10.54 8.55 6.41
N GLY A 114 -9.91 9.01 7.49
CA GLY A 114 -9.61 10.42 7.67
C GLY A 114 -8.87 10.99 6.47
N ALA A 115 -9.60 11.72 5.61
CA ALA A 115 -9.03 12.71 4.72
C ALA A 115 -8.45 13.80 5.61
N SER A 116 -7.19 13.62 6.02
CA SER A 116 -6.40 14.72 6.57
C SER A 116 -6.08 15.63 5.38
N SER A 117 -6.65 16.82 5.43
CA SER A 117 -6.37 17.94 4.54
C SER A 117 -4.91 18.39 4.66
#